data_AF-A0A662SW26-F1
#
_entry.id   AF-A0A662SW26-F1
#
_cell.length_a   1.000
_cell.length_b   1.000
_cell.length_c   1.000
_cell.angle_alpha   90.00
_cell.angle_beta   90.00
_cell.angle_gamma   90.00
#
_symmetry.space_group_name_H-M   'P 1'
#
loop_
_entity.id
_entity.type
_entity.pdbx_description
1 polymer ?
#
loop_
_entity_poly.entity_id
_entity_poly.type
_entity_poly.pdbx_seq_one_letter_code
_entity_poly.pdbx_strand_id
1 'polypeptide(L)'
;MGLGCSAMDAGEFIELVEAARNAMEEEERERLRVGKLIRLPESGSLAVFGDVHGDLKALEALLKEAEPWDMLLFLGDYGDRGPKQPEVYARILKLKADSPDRVLLLRGNHEQLPWLQVYPHDLPWQLADRFGSEGDRAYERLAQLWEAMPIAAVAEGKYLMLHGAPPVDLKRLEQLEEPSREHMEQVLWNDPWEGDEDIPSSRGAGVLVSKPTMRRVLGSIGVRTLIRTHEPCEGVKLAHRVEGRHLVLTVVSNTVYWFKTAAVVKLKLEDEAKTADELAEKHVKRYTVG
;
A
#
# COMPACT_ATOMS: atom_id res chain seq x y z
N MET A 1 -7.25 23.02 5.07
CA MET A 1 -6.74 22.90 6.46
C MET A 1 -5.44 22.09 6.46
N GLY A 2 -4.34 22.66 5.97
CA GLY A 2 -3.05 21.94 5.87
C GLY A 2 -1.95 22.82 6.42
N LEU A 3 -1.68 22.71 7.73
CA LEU A 3 -0.56 23.33 8.46
C LEU A 3 -0.35 22.69 9.86
N GLY A 4 -1.19 21.73 10.29
CA GLY A 4 -1.17 21.20 11.66
C GLY A 4 -0.14 20.10 11.95
N CYS A 5 0.12 19.19 10.99
CA CYS A 5 0.98 18.03 11.27
C CYS A 5 2.47 18.40 11.43
N SER A 6 2.91 19.53 10.87
CA SER A 6 4.31 19.99 11.00
C SER A 6 4.61 20.66 12.33
N ALA A 7 3.62 20.91 13.20
CA ALA A 7 3.82 21.46 14.54
C ALA A 7 3.65 20.42 15.65
N MET A 8 3.27 19.19 15.29
CA MET A 8 2.95 18.10 16.21
C MET A 8 4.17 17.73 17.06
N ASP A 9 3.98 17.63 18.37
CA ASP A 9 4.98 17.09 19.29
C ASP A 9 4.95 15.55 19.36
N ALA A 10 5.90 14.96 20.08
CA ALA A 10 6.03 13.50 20.17
C ALA A 10 4.82 12.84 20.86
N GLY A 11 4.26 13.49 21.88
CA GLY A 11 3.11 12.99 22.62
C GLY A 11 1.87 12.97 21.74
N GLU A 12 1.60 14.07 21.05
CA GLU A 12 0.50 14.18 20.08
C GLU A 12 0.65 13.15 18.93
N PHE A 13 1.88 12.94 18.44
CA PHE A 13 2.14 11.93 17.41
C PHE A 13 1.85 10.52 17.91
N ILE A 14 2.29 10.18 19.12
CA ILE A 14 2.04 8.86 19.74
C ILE A 14 0.54 8.65 19.97
N GLU A 15 -0.18 9.66 20.47
CA GLU A 15 -1.64 9.59 20.65
C GLU A 15 -2.35 9.38 19.31
N LEU A 16 -1.87 10.02 18.25
CA LEU A 16 -2.40 9.83 16.91
C LEU A 16 -2.17 8.40 16.37
N VAL A 17 -0.99 7.83 16.60
CA VAL A 17 -0.69 6.44 16.25
C VAL A 17 -1.65 5.48 16.95
N GLU A 18 -1.90 5.69 18.25
CA GLU A 18 -2.85 4.88 19.02
C GLU A 18 -4.29 5.06 18.53
N ALA A 19 -4.71 6.29 18.23
CA ALA A 19 -6.04 6.56 17.68
C ALA A 19 -6.26 5.86 16.32
N ALA A 20 -5.25 5.89 15.44
CA ALA A 20 -5.30 5.19 14.17
C ALA A 20 -5.31 3.66 14.34
N ARG A 21 -4.60 3.11 15.35
CA ARG A 21 -4.65 1.68 15.68
C ARG A 21 -6.05 1.27 16.12
N ASN A 22 -6.65 2.00 17.05
CA ASN A 22 -8.00 1.74 17.53
C ASN A 22 -9.03 1.80 16.38
N ALA A 23 -8.88 2.78 15.48
CA ALA A 23 -9.72 2.88 14.28
C ALA A 23 -9.57 1.70 13.30
N MET A 24 -8.44 0.98 13.28
CA MET A 24 -8.29 -0.26 12.51
C MET A 24 -8.89 -1.48 13.24
N GLU A 25 -8.89 -1.49 14.57
CA GLU A 25 -9.56 -2.53 15.35
C GLU A 25 -11.08 -2.46 15.21
N GLU A 26 -11.64 -1.26 14.99
CA GLU A 26 -13.05 -1.05 14.68
C GLU A 26 -13.44 -1.62 13.30
N GLU A 27 -12.58 -1.50 12.26
CA GLU A 27 -12.82 -2.09 10.92
C GLU A 27 -13.07 -3.60 10.99
N GLU A 28 -12.35 -4.29 11.87
CA GLU A 28 -12.48 -5.74 12.07
C GLU A 28 -13.82 -6.08 12.76
N ARG A 29 -14.28 -5.24 13.68
CA ARG A 29 -15.60 -5.40 14.33
C ARG A 29 -16.75 -5.20 13.35
N GLU A 30 -16.60 -4.28 12.41
CA GLU A 30 -17.59 -3.97 11.39
C GLU A 30 -17.56 -4.91 10.18
N ARG A 31 -16.65 -5.91 10.17
CA ARG A 31 -16.49 -6.92 9.12
C ARG A 31 -16.09 -6.38 7.74
N LEU A 32 -15.60 -5.14 7.66
CA LEU A 32 -14.86 -4.66 6.48
C LEU A 32 -13.54 -5.45 6.29
N ARG A 33 -13.04 -6.02 7.39
CA ARG A 33 -11.78 -6.74 7.46
C ARG A 33 -11.97 -8.08 8.18
N VAL A 34 -11.29 -9.11 7.67
CA VAL A 34 -11.14 -10.42 8.31
C VAL A 34 -9.66 -10.72 8.42
N GLY A 35 -9.12 -10.75 9.65
CA GLY A 35 -7.69 -10.99 9.88
C GLY A 35 -6.81 -9.95 9.19
N LYS A 36 -6.05 -10.32 8.16
CA LYS A 36 -5.16 -9.44 7.37
C LYS A 36 -5.69 -9.07 5.98
N LEU A 37 -6.93 -9.43 5.67
CA LEU A 37 -7.58 -9.14 4.39
C LEU A 37 -8.76 -8.17 4.57
N ILE A 38 -8.76 -7.09 3.80
CA ILE A 38 -9.92 -6.19 3.66
C ILE A 38 -10.78 -6.67 2.49
N ARG A 39 -12.09 -6.79 2.70
CA ARG A 39 -13.06 -7.06 1.64
C ARG A 39 -13.82 -5.77 1.32
N LEU A 40 -13.61 -5.24 0.12
CA LEU A 40 -14.22 -3.99 -0.30
C LEU A 40 -15.71 -4.18 -0.63
N PRO A 41 -16.55 -3.15 -0.42
CA PRO A 41 -17.95 -3.21 -0.79
C PRO A 41 -18.14 -3.34 -2.32
N GLU A 42 -19.32 -3.80 -2.74
CA GLU A 42 -19.65 -3.98 -4.16
C GLU A 42 -19.85 -2.67 -4.94
N SER A 43 -20.04 -1.56 -4.24
CA SER A 43 -20.29 -0.24 -4.83
C SER A 43 -19.57 0.86 -4.06
N GLY A 44 -19.30 1.97 -4.72
CA GLY A 44 -18.62 3.13 -4.16
C GLY A 44 -17.36 3.45 -4.93
N SER A 45 -16.73 4.55 -4.57
CA SER A 45 -15.53 5.05 -5.24
C SER A 45 -14.29 4.88 -4.39
N LEU A 46 -13.27 4.25 -4.96
CA LEU A 46 -11.99 3.97 -4.32
C LEU A 46 -10.81 4.68 -5.03
N ALA A 47 -10.03 5.44 -4.26
CA ALA A 47 -8.74 5.97 -4.70
C ALA A 47 -7.60 5.14 -4.10
N VAL A 48 -6.74 4.55 -4.93
CA VAL A 48 -5.65 3.66 -4.53
C VAL A 48 -4.30 4.36 -4.70
N PHE A 49 -3.58 4.49 -3.59
CA PHE A 49 -2.26 5.11 -3.46
C PHE A 49 -1.19 4.02 -3.32
N GLY A 50 -0.11 4.14 -4.09
CA GLY A 50 1.08 3.29 -3.93
C GLY A 50 2.05 3.86 -2.90
N ASP A 51 3.34 3.49 -3.03
CA ASP A 51 4.44 3.94 -2.20
C ASP A 51 4.45 5.47 -2.08
N VAL A 52 4.54 5.96 -0.85
CA VAL A 52 4.56 7.40 -0.53
C VAL A 52 5.96 7.86 -0.15
N HIS A 53 6.73 7.03 0.56
CA HIS A 53 8.14 7.24 0.89
C HIS A 53 8.47 8.66 1.40
N GLY A 54 7.70 9.18 2.34
CA GLY A 54 7.97 10.50 2.92
C GLY A 54 7.87 11.68 1.93
N ASP A 55 7.18 11.52 0.78
CA ASP A 55 6.91 12.62 -0.17
C ASP A 55 5.58 13.32 0.15
N LEU A 56 5.62 14.19 1.16
CA LEU A 56 4.45 14.94 1.61
C LEU A 56 3.85 15.82 0.50
N LYS A 57 4.67 16.35 -0.41
CA LYS A 57 4.20 17.25 -1.47
C LYS A 57 3.37 16.49 -2.50
N ALA A 58 3.86 15.34 -2.96
CA ALA A 58 3.11 14.48 -3.86
C ALA A 58 1.83 13.95 -3.19
N LEU A 59 1.93 13.51 -1.93
CA LEU A 59 0.79 13.05 -1.15
C LEU A 59 -0.33 14.10 -1.10
N GLU A 60 -0.03 15.34 -0.70
CA GLU A 60 -1.03 16.41 -0.62
C GLU A 60 -1.65 16.78 -1.98
N ALA A 61 -0.87 16.69 -3.06
CA ALA A 61 -1.40 16.91 -4.41
C ALA A 61 -2.37 15.81 -4.83
N LEU A 62 -2.02 14.55 -4.58
CA LEU A 62 -2.87 13.39 -4.92
C LEU A 62 -4.10 13.29 -3.99
N LEU A 63 -3.99 13.70 -2.73
CA LEU A 63 -5.14 13.76 -1.81
C LEU A 63 -6.21 14.76 -2.28
N LYS A 64 -5.83 15.90 -2.86
CA LYS A 64 -6.80 16.84 -3.45
C LYS A 64 -7.58 16.21 -4.59
N GLU A 65 -6.93 15.39 -5.41
CA GLU A 65 -7.57 14.63 -6.47
C GLU A 65 -8.52 13.56 -5.94
N ALA A 66 -8.22 12.99 -4.77
CA ALA A 66 -9.00 11.93 -4.14
C ALA A 66 -10.06 12.45 -3.14
N GLU A 67 -10.12 13.76 -2.88
CA GLU A 67 -11.08 14.37 -1.95
C GLU A 67 -12.56 13.98 -2.20
N PRO A 68 -13.07 13.91 -3.45
CA PRO A 68 -14.46 13.52 -3.69
C PRO A 68 -14.71 12.00 -3.64
N TRP A 69 -13.71 11.19 -3.26
CA TRP A 69 -13.79 9.73 -3.27
C TRP A 69 -14.21 9.18 -1.91
N ASP A 70 -15.07 8.16 -1.95
CA ASP A 70 -15.70 7.55 -0.77
C ASP A 70 -14.67 6.85 0.11
N MET A 71 -13.70 6.17 -0.50
CA MET A 71 -12.63 5.45 0.18
C MET A 71 -11.25 5.77 -0.41
N LEU A 72 -10.24 5.77 0.47
CA LEU A 72 -8.82 5.92 0.17
C LEU A 72 -8.11 4.65 0.64
N LEU A 73 -7.47 3.91 -0.28
CA LEU A 73 -6.65 2.75 0.05
C LEU A 73 -5.19 3.05 -0.19
N PHE A 74 -4.37 2.90 0.83
CA PHE A 74 -2.92 3.01 0.73
C PHE A 74 -2.29 1.62 0.71
N LEU A 75 -1.40 1.37 -0.25
CA LEU A 75 -0.76 0.06 -0.45
C LEU A 75 0.53 -0.13 0.37
N GLY A 76 0.85 0.77 1.29
CA GLY A 76 2.03 0.70 2.17
C GLY A 76 3.17 1.65 1.78
N ASP A 77 4.32 1.47 2.44
CA ASP A 77 5.54 2.26 2.26
C ASP A 77 5.31 3.76 2.45
N TYR A 78 4.86 4.11 3.66
CA TYR A 78 4.57 5.49 4.04
C TYR A 78 5.85 6.29 4.28
N GLY A 79 6.79 5.64 4.98
CA GLY A 79 8.08 6.20 5.34
C GLY A 79 9.21 5.68 4.46
N ASP A 80 10.42 5.93 4.93
CA ASP A 80 11.69 5.66 4.26
C ASP A 80 11.96 6.52 3.01
N ARG A 81 13.24 6.64 2.66
CA ARG A 81 13.78 7.36 1.48
C ARG A 81 13.57 8.88 1.43
N GLY A 82 12.33 9.36 1.52
CA GLY A 82 12.03 10.79 1.44
C GLY A 82 12.26 11.53 2.76
N PRO A 83 12.29 12.86 2.72
CA PRO A 83 12.71 13.68 3.86
C PRO A 83 11.57 14.07 4.82
N LYS A 84 10.31 13.76 4.51
CA LYS A 84 9.12 14.15 5.31
C LYS A 84 8.37 12.95 5.88
N GLN A 85 9.11 11.93 6.32
CA GLN A 85 8.53 10.66 6.77
C GLN A 85 7.63 10.85 8.00
N PRO A 86 8.04 11.56 9.08
CA PRO A 86 7.18 11.78 10.23
C PRO A 86 5.91 12.57 9.85
N GLU A 87 6.02 13.57 8.99
CA GLU A 87 4.85 14.35 8.55
C GLU A 87 3.91 13.55 7.65
N VAL A 88 4.42 12.66 6.79
CA VAL A 88 3.58 11.75 6.00
C VAL A 88 2.82 10.78 6.90
N TYR A 89 3.48 10.16 7.87
CA TYR A 89 2.82 9.32 8.87
C TYR A 89 1.74 10.12 9.61
N ALA A 90 2.08 11.28 10.16
CA ALA A 90 1.12 12.12 10.87
C ALA A 90 -0.08 12.50 9.98
N ARG A 91 0.14 12.77 8.69
CA ARG A 91 -0.94 13.13 7.77
C ARG A 91 -1.89 11.96 7.50
N ILE A 92 -1.36 10.79 7.19
CA ILE A 92 -2.15 9.59 6.84
C ILE A 92 -2.87 9.04 8.07
N LEU A 93 -2.18 8.95 9.21
CA LEU A 93 -2.79 8.50 10.46
C LEU A 93 -3.88 9.45 10.93
N LYS A 94 -3.73 10.77 10.70
CA LYS A 94 -4.81 11.73 10.96
C LYS A 94 -6.03 11.48 10.07
N LEU A 95 -5.84 11.21 8.78
CA LEU A 95 -6.95 10.84 7.90
C LEU A 95 -7.65 9.57 8.40
N LYS A 96 -6.89 8.57 8.85
CA LYS A 96 -7.43 7.31 9.40
C LYS A 96 -8.21 7.54 10.69
N ALA A 97 -7.68 8.31 11.63
CA ALA A 97 -8.33 8.59 12.90
C ALA A 97 -9.59 9.46 12.71
N ASP A 98 -9.56 10.45 11.81
CA ASP A 98 -10.69 11.35 11.55
C ASP A 98 -11.80 10.68 10.71
N SER A 99 -11.49 9.64 9.94
CA SER A 99 -12.45 8.95 9.06
C SER A 99 -12.14 7.45 8.92
N PRO A 100 -12.38 6.64 9.96
CA PRO A 100 -12.01 5.22 10.02
C PRO A 100 -12.51 4.40 8.83
N ASP A 101 -13.77 4.58 8.43
CA ASP A 101 -14.40 3.77 7.36
C ASP A 101 -13.95 4.18 5.96
N ARG A 102 -13.38 5.38 5.83
CA ARG A 102 -12.95 5.95 4.56
C ARG A 102 -11.50 5.58 4.23
N VAL A 103 -10.63 5.44 5.23
CA VAL A 103 -9.19 5.36 5.02
C VAL A 103 -8.70 3.99 5.41
N LEU A 104 -8.26 3.23 4.40
CA LEU A 104 -7.79 1.87 4.52
C LEU A 104 -6.27 1.85 4.31
N LEU A 105 -5.55 1.23 5.23
CA LEU A 105 -4.09 1.22 5.25
C LEU A 105 -3.57 -0.21 5.12
N LEU A 106 -2.86 -0.52 4.04
CA LEU A 106 -2.12 -1.79 3.93
C LEU A 106 -0.68 -1.60 4.37
N ARG A 107 -0.08 -2.68 4.87
CA ARG A 107 1.32 -2.74 5.24
C ARG A 107 2.22 -2.83 4.01
N GLY A 108 3.27 -2.01 3.95
CA GLY A 108 4.37 -2.14 2.99
C GLY A 108 5.55 -2.93 3.55
N ASN A 109 6.58 -3.14 2.75
CA ASN A 109 7.77 -3.85 3.22
C ASN A 109 8.61 -2.98 4.17
N HIS A 110 8.56 -1.64 4.02
CA HIS A 110 9.22 -0.70 4.92
C HIS A 110 8.53 -0.55 6.29
N GLU A 111 7.29 -0.99 6.43
CA GLU A 111 6.63 -1.22 7.71
C GLU A 111 7.08 -2.59 8.28
N GLN A 112 8.36 -2.64 8.68
CA GLN A 112 9.15 -3.86 8.87
C GLN A 112 8.48 -4.98 9.66
N LEU A 113 8.63 -6.22 9.19
CA LEU A 113 8.24 -7.40 9.96
C LEU A 113 9.25 -7.66 11.10
N PRO A 114 8.83 -8.16 12.28
CA PRO A 114 9.76 -8.43 13.39
C PRO A 114 10.90 -9.40 13.04
N TRP A 115 10.71 -10.28 12.06
CA TRP A 115 11.70 -11.27 11.61
C TRP A 115 12.34 -10.96 10.26
N LEU A 116 11.93 -9.89 9.58
CA LEU A 116 12.42 -9.53 8.25
C LEU A 116 12.55 -8.00 8.16
N GLN A 117 13.75 -7.52 8.47
CA GLN A 117 14.07 -6.09 8.50
C GLN A 117 14.54 -5.60 7.12
N VAL A 118 14.20 -4.36 6.80
CA VAL A 118 14.61 -3.69 5.56
C VAL A 118 15.90 -2.92 5.78
N TYR A 119 16.76 -2.87 4.76
CA TYR A 119 17.90 -1.99 4.73
C TYR A 119 18.04 -1.28 3.37
N PRO A 120 18.32 0.04 3.33
CA PRO A 120 18.39 0.97 4.47
C PRO A 120 17.01 1.22 5.11
N HIS A 121 17.01 1.68 6.36
CA HIS A 121 15.81 2.04 7.11
C HIS A 121 15.99 3.35 7.88
N ASP A 122 15.51 4.45 7.30
CA ASP A 122 15.84 5.80 7.75
C ASP A 122 14.86 6.38 8.78
N LEU A 123 13.70 5.74 8.97
CA LEU A 123 12.61 6.25 9.80
C LEU A 123 13.00 6.50 11.28
N PRO A 124 13.73 5.60 11.97
CA PRO A 124 14.16 5.86 13.35
C PRO A 124 14.96 7.16 13.48
N TRP A 125 15.87 7.42 12.54
CA TRP A 125 16.67 8.64 12.54
C TRP A 125 15.83 9.89 12.28
N GLN A 126 14.87 9.82 11.35
CA GLN A 126 13.94 10.92 11.07
C GLN A 126 13.05 11.23 12.28
N LEU A 127 12.62 10.22 13.03
CA LEU A 127 11.85 10.41 14.26
C LEU A 127 12.70 10.97 15.39
N ALA A 128 13.95 10.53 15.55
CA ALA A 128 14.89 11.08 16.53
C ALA A 128 15.25 12.54 16.24
N ASP A 129 15.50 12.89 14.97
CA ASP A 129 15.73 14.28 14.55
C ASP A 129 14.52 15.16 14.85
N ARG A 130 13.31 14.61 14.60
CA ARG A 130 12.05 15.33 14.77
C ARG A 130 11.59 15.48 16.23
N PHE A 131 11.73 14.44 17.03
CA PHE A 131 11.13 14.31 18.36
C PHE A 131 12.15 14.21 19.49
N GLY A 132 13.45 14.28 19.18
CA GLY A 132 14.52 14.17 20.17
C GLY A 132 14.51 12.81 20.87
N SER A 133 14.62 12.82 22.21
CA SER A 133 14.67 11.61 23.02
C SER A 133 13.39 10.76 22.96
N GLU A 134 12.26 11.32 22.53
CA GLU A 134 11.01 10.58 22.37
C GLU A 134 10.87 9.90 20.99
N GLY A 135 11.84 10.07 20.09
CA GLY A 135 11.83 9.47 18.76
C GLY A 135 11.74 7.94 18.78
N ASP A 136 12.50 7.30 19.67
CA ASP A 136 12.46 5.84 19.85
C ASP A 136 11.09 5.36 20.30
N ARG A 137 10.47 6.08 21.25
CA ARG A 137 9.12 5.77 21.74
C ARG A 137 8.05 5.94 20.64
N ALA A 138 8.19 6.96 19.80
CA ALA A 138 7.32 7.13 18.63
C ALA A 138 7.49 5.98 17.62
N TYR A 139 8.72 5.54 17.38
CA TYR A 139 9.02 4.40 16.51
C TYR A 139 8.44 3.09 17.05
N GLU A 140 8.61 2.80 18.35
CA GLU A 140 8.04 1.62 18.99
C GLU A 140 6.51 1.56 18.82
N ARG A 141 5.83 2.71 18.93
CA ARG A 141 4.38 2.80 18.76
C ARG A 141 3.96 2.57 17.30
N LEU A 142 4.73 3.05 16.33
CA LEU A 142 4.53 2.71 14.92
C LEU A 142 4.74 1.22 14.65
N ALA A 143 5.77 0.59 15.25
CA ALA A 143 5.99 -0.85 15.10
C ALA A 143 4.79 -1.67 15.58
N GLN A 144 4.19 -1.29 16.71
CA GLN A 144 2.96 -1.91 17.21
C GLN A 144 1.75 -1.68 16.29
N LEU A 145 1.64 -0.49 15.68
CA LEU A 145 0.63 -0.21 14.66
C LEU A 145 0.80 -1.15 13.45
N TRP A 146 2.02 -1.30 12.93
CA TRP A 146 2.29 -2.14 11.75
C TRP A 146 1.92 -3.60 11.96
N GLU A 147 2.09 -4.12 13.17
CA GLU A 147 1.63 -5.46 13.55
C GLU A 147 0.12 -5.63 13.41
N ALA A 148 -0.67 -4.56 13.58
CA ALA A 148 -2.11 -4.58 13.41
C ALA A 148 -2.56 -4.40 11.96
N MET A 149 -1.71 -3.89 11.05
CA MET A 149 -2.11 -3.55 9.69
C MET A 149 -2.48 -4.77 8.83
N PRO A 150 -3.51 -4.69 7.97
CA PRO A 150 -3.79 -5.66 6.92
C PRO A 150 -2.73 -5.63 5.81
N ILE A 151 -2.65 -6.69 5.00
CA ILE A 151 -1.64 -6.82 3.93
C ILE A 151 -2.26 -6.83 2.53
N ALA A 152 -3.57 -7.03 2.44
CA ALA A 152 -4.28 -7.09 1.17
C ALA A 152 -5.70 -6.51 1.29
N ALA A 153 -6.19 -5.98 0.18
CA ALA A 153 -7.58 -5.66 -0.05
C ALA A 153 -8.08 -6.37 -1.31
N VAL A 154 -9.34 -6.78 -1.33
CA VAL A 154 -9.95 -7.45 -2.48
C VAL A 154 -11.28 -6.82 -2.83
N ALA A 155 -11.46 -6.53 -4.13
CA ALA A 155 -12.77 -6.33 -4.74
C ALA A 155 -13.11 -7.63 -5.48
N GLU A 156 -14.01 -8.43 -4.90
CA GLU A 156 -14.26 -9.81 -5.35
C GLU A 156 -14.65 -9.90 -6.83
N GLY A 157 -14.07 -10.86 -7.55
CA GLY A 157 -14.28 -11.01 -8.99
C GLY A 157 -13.51 -10.00 -9.86
N LYS A 158 -12.85 -9.00 -9.26
CA LYS A 158 -12.26 -7.87 -9.98
C LYS A 158 -10.77 -7.69 -9.68
N TYR A 159 -10.44 -7.24 -8.47
CA TYR A 159 -9.12 -6.72 -8.14
C TYR A 159 -8.56 -7.32 -6.86
N LEU A 160 -7.30 -7.75 -6.91
CA LEU A 160 -6.48 -7.91 -5.71
C LEU A 160 -5.58 -6.68 -5.59
N MET A 161 -5.53 -6.10 -4.40
CA MET A 161 -4.72 -4.93 -4.06
C MET A 161 -3.78 -5.29 -2.91
N LEU A 162 -2.48 -5.14 -3.11
CA LEU A 162 -1.46 -5.44 -2.10
C LEU A 162 -0.16 -4.69 -2.42
N HIS A 163 0.84 -4.80 -1.55
CA HIS A 163 2.09 -4.06 -1.69
C HIS A 163 3.01 -4.62 -2.82
N GLY A 164 3.43 -5.88 -2.68
CA GLY A 164 4.30 -6.61 -3.61
C GLY A 164 3.51 -7.41 -4.67
N ALA A 165 3.54 -8.74 -4.55
CA ALA A 165 2.76 -9.66 -5.40
C ALA A 165 2.19 -10.81 -4.55
N PRO A 166 1.14 -11.52 -4.98
CA PRO A 166 0.56 -12.60 -4.17
C PRO A 166 1.55 -13.77 -3.97
N PRO A 167 1.36 -14.58 -2.91
CA PRO A 167 2.14 -15.79 -2.72
C PRO A 167 2.00 -16.74 -3.91
N VAL A 168 3.11 -17.37 -4.33
CA VAL A 168 3.13 -18.22 -5.52
C VAL A 168 2.20 -19.42 -5.40
N ASP A 169 1.96 -19.93 -4.20
CA ASP A 169 1.09 -21.08 -3.94
C ASP A 169 -0.32 -20.68 -3.44
N LEU A 170 -0.68 -19.41 -3.53
CA LEU A 170 -2.00 -18.92 -3.13
C LEU A 170 -3.11 -19.57 -3.97
N LYS A 171 -4.07 -20.20 -3.30
CA LYS A 171 -5.21 -20.89 -3.92
C LYS A 171 -6.56 -20.28 -3.55
N ARG A 172 -6.67 -19.66 -2.38
CA ARG A 172 -7.91 -19.13 -1.83
C ARG A 172 -7.64 -17.83 -1.06
N LEU A 173 -8.58 -16.89 -1.08
CA LEU A 173 -8.44 -15.59 -0.42
C LEU A 173 -8.28 -15.72 1.10
N GLU A 174 -8.87 -16.75 1.71
CA GLU A 174 -8.83 -16.98 3.15
C GLU A 174 -7.41 -17.24 3.67
N GLN A 175 -6.47 -17.62 2.80
CA GLN A 175 -5.05 -17.73 3.16
C GLN A 175 -4.40 -16.36 3.42
N LEU A 176 -5.03 -15.27 3.00
CA LEU A 176 -4.61 -13.89 3.29
C LEU A 176 -5.30 -13.32 4.53
N GLU A 177 -6.31 -13.99 5.08
CA GLU A 177 -6.94 -13.60 6.35
C GLU A 177 -6.00 -13.91 7.51
N GLU A 178 -5.40 -15.11 7.53
CA GLU A 178 -4.37 -15.52 8.49
C GLU A 178 -3.12 -16.04 7.77
N PRO A 179 -2.31 -15.16 7.18
CA PRO A 179 -1.17 -15.55 6.36
C PRO A 179 -0.06 -16.19 7.18
N SER A 180 0.57 -17.23 6.60
CA SER A 180 1.84 -17.76 7.12
C SER A 180 2.94 -16.70 7.06
N ARG A 181 4.06 -16.91 7.78
CA ARG A 181 5.23 -16.01 7.67
C ARG A 181 5.73 -15.88 6.23
N GLU A 182 5.74 -16.99 5.50
CA GLU A 182 6.15 -17.04 4.09
C GLU A 182 5.18 -16.28 3.19
N HIS A 183 3.87 -16.43 3.41
CA HIS A 183 2.87 -15.65 2.65
C HIS A 183 2.97 -14.16 2.95
N MET A 184 3.23 -13.79 4.20
CA MET A 184 3.42 -12.40 4.59
C MET A 184 4.67 -11.79 3.96
N GLU A 185 5.79 -12.52 3.96
CA GLU A 185 6.99 -12.10 3.22
C GLU A 185 6.67 -11.92 1.73
N GLN A 186 6.05 -12.91 1.09
CA GLN A 186 5.76 -12.87 -0.33
C GLN A 186 4.82 -11.72 -0.71
N VAL A 187 3.76 -11.47 0.04
CA VAL A 187 2.84 -10.34 -0.19
C VAL A 187 3.56 -8.99 -0.15
N LEU A 188 4.57 -8.84 0.70
CA LEU A 188 5.31 -7.59 0.86
C LEU A 188 6.52 -7.49 -0.09
N TRP A 189 7.10 -8.60 -0.55
CA TRP A 189 8.40 -8.58 -1.24
C TRP A 189 8.42 -9.18 -2.64
N ASN A 190 7.37 -9.90 -3.05
CA ASN A 190 7.33 -10.44 -4.39
C ASN A 190 7.21 -9.32 -5.44
N ASP A 191 7.84 -9.54 -6.60
CA ASP A 191 7.74 -8.66 -7.76
C ASP A 191 7.31 -9.45 -9.01
N PRO A 192 6.58 -8.84 -9.96
CA PRO A 192 6.32 -9.44 -11.25
C PRO A 192 7.61 -9.54 -12.08
N TRP A 193 7.78 -10.68 -12.75
CA TRP A 193 8.92 -10.99 -13.61
C TRP A 193 8.46 -11.55 -14.95
N GLU A 194 9.07 -11.11 -16.04
CA GLU A 194 8.65 -11.49 -17.41
C GLU A 194 9.19 -12.85 -17.87
N GLY A 195 9.96 -13.56 -17.04
CA GLY A 195 10.35 -14.93 -17.35
C GLY A 195 9.24 -15.96 -17.13
N ASP A 196 9.53 -17.19 -17.53
CA ASP A 196 8.56 -18.30 -17.55
C ASP A 196 8.51 -19.09 -16.23
N GLU A 197 9.54 -18.96 -15.39
CA GLU A 197 9.65 -19.64 -14.09
C GLU A 197 9.87 -18.63 -12.96
N ASP A 198 9.37 -18.99 -11.78
CA ASP A 198 9.55 -18.22 -10.56
C ASP A 198 11.00 -18.35 -10.09
N ILE A 199 11.65 -17.24 -9.74
CA ILE A 199 13.05 -17.24 -9.27
C ILE A 199 13.20 -16.44 -7.98
N PRO A 200 14.20 -16.74 -7.13
CA PRO A 200 14.45 -15.94 -5.93
C PRO A 200 14.66 -14.46 -6.23
N SER A 201 14.12 -13.59 -5.38
CA SER A 201 14.29 -12.14 -5.52
C SER A 201 15.70 -11.69 -5.20
N SER A 202 16.24 -10.79 -6.02
CA SER A 202 17.52 -10.13 -5.75
C SER A 202 17.45 -9.15 -4.58
N ARG A 203 16.25 -8.88 -4.04
CA ARG A 203 16.05 -8.09 -2.83
C ARG A 203 16.49 -8.82 -1.55
N GLY A 204 16.73 -10.13 -1.62
CA GLY A 204 17.07 -10.98 -0.48
C GLY A 204 15.85 -11.50 0.29
N ALA A 205 14.64 -11.18 -0.16
CA ALA A 205 13.36 -11.68 0.35
C ALA A 205 12.34 -11.74 -0.77
N GLY A 206 11.41 -12.69 -0.68
CA GLY A 206 10.39 -12.92 -1.70
C GLY A 206 10.89 -13.52 -3.01
N VAL A 207 10.02 -13.51 -4.01
CA VAL A 207 10.13 -14.22 -5.28
C VAL A 207 9.83 -13.28 -6.43
N LEU A 208 10.60 -13.40 -7.51
CA LEU A 208 10.26 -12.84 -8.81
C LEU A 208 9.23 -13.77 -9.48
N VAL A 209 7.97 -13.35 -9.46
CA VAL A 209 6.81 -14.15 -9.87
C VAL A 209 6.67 -14.11 -11.38
N SER A 210 6.73 -15.28 -12.00
CA SER A 210 6.54 -15.48 -13.43
C SER A 210 5.12 -15.20 -13.88
N LYS A 211 4.96 -14.93 -15.18
CA LYS A 211 3.65 -14.73 -15.80
C LYS A 211 2.73 -15.95 -15.70
N PRO A 212 3.19 -17.21 -15.92
CA PRO A 212 2.35 -18.38 -15.72
C PRO A 212 1.83 -18.52 -14.28
N THR A 213 2.70 -18.29 -13.29
CA THR A 213 2.31 -18.34 -11.87
C THR A 213 1.31 -17.25 -11.53
N MET A 214 1.56 -16.00 -11.92
CA MET A 214 0.63 -14.89 -11.68
C MET A 214 -0.75 -15.21 -12.26
N ARG A 215 -0.83 -15.64 -13.52
CA ARG A 215 -2.11 -16.00 -14.17
C ARG A 215 -2.84 -17.09 -13.41
N ARG A 216 -2.12 -18.14 -12.97
CA ARG A 216 -2.71 -19.23 -12.19
C ARG A 216 -3.22 -18.75 -10.84
N VAL A 217 -2.45 -17.97 -10.11
CA VAL A 217 -2.81 -17.48 -8.78
C VAL A 217 -4.05 -16.61 -8.86
N LEU A 218 -4.05 -15.57 -9.70
CA LEU A 218 -5.20 -14.67 -9.86
C LEU A 218 -6.47 -15.45 -10.29
N GLY A 219 -6.32 -16.41 -11.20
CA GLY A 219 -7.41 -17.29 -11.61
C GLY A 219 -7.95 -18.20 -10.47
N SER A 220 -7.07 -18.66 -9.58
CA SER A 220 -7.46 -19.54 -8.46
C SER A 220 -8.28 -18.80 -7.40
N ILE A 221 -7.97 -17.52 -7.16
CA ILE A 221 -8.70 -16.66 -6.22
C ILE A 221 -9.81 -15.85 -6.90
N GLY A 222 -10.05 -16.05 -8.20
CA GLY A 222 -11.15 -15.43 -8.93
C GLY A 222 -11.01 -13.92 -9.16
N VAL A 223 -9.80 -13.37 -9.21
CA VAL A 223 -9.56 -11.95 -9.53
C VAL A 223 -8.95 -11.78 -10.92
N ARG A 224 -9.16 -10.62 -11.55
CA ARG A 224 -8.71 -10.38 -12.94
C ARG A 224 -7.46 -9.54 -13.04
N THR A 225 -7.26 -8.62 -12.10
CA THR A 225 -6.14 -7.66 -12.15
C THR A 225 -5.54 -7.48 -10.77
N LEU A 226 -4.22 -7.52 -10.72
CA LEU A 226 -3.44 -7.13 -9.55
C LEU A 226 -3.13 -5.63 -9.65
N ILE A 227 -3.47 -4.88 -8.60
CA ILE A 227 -3.03 -3.49 -8.41
C ILE A 227 -2.05 -3.49 -7.24
N ARG A 228 -0.81 -3.07 -7.50
CA ARG A 228 0.29 -3.16 -6.53
C ARG A 228 1.19 -1.93 -6.52
N THR A 229 2.21 -1.90 -5.65
CA THR A 229 3.19 -0.80 -5.58
C THR A 229 4.66 -1.24 -5.57
N HIS A 230 5.58 -0.88 -4.66
CA HIS A 230 6.92 -1.46 -4.38
C HIS A 230 8.00 -1.58 -5.48
N GLU A 231 7.67 -1.50 -6.77
CA GLU A 231 8.62 -1.26 -7.84
C GLU A 231 8.63 0.21 -8.25
N PRO A 232 9.76 0.92 -8.08
CA PRO A 232 9.91 2.30 -8.53
C PRO A 232 9.57 2.45 -10.03
N CYS A 233 8.63 3.34 -10.36
CA CYS A 233 8.30 3.71 -11.74
C CYS A 233 7.73 5.14 -11.84
N GLU A 234 7.68 5.68 -13.07
CA GLU A 234 7.08 7.01 -13.36
C GLU A 234 5.53 6.93 -13.31
N GLY A 235 5.00 7.00 -12.10
CA GLY A 235 3.58 6.97 -11.79
C GLY A 235 2.97 5.57 -11.88
N VAL A 236 3.00 4.93 -13.06
CA VAL A 236 2.49 3.57 -13.24
C VAL A 236 3.33 2.70 -14.19
N LYS A 237 3.33 1.38 -13.96
CA LYS A 237 3.97 0.37 -14.80
C LYS A 237 3.03 -0.81 -15.01
N LEU A 238 3.06 -1.39 -16.21
CA LEU A 238 2.30 -2.59 -16.57
C LEU A 238 3.24 -3.80 -16.65
N ALA A 239 2.75 -4.97 -16.24
CA ALA A 239 3.49 -6.21 -16.36
C ALA A 239 2.56 -7.39 -16.66
N HIS A 240 3.17 -8.51 -17.07
CA HIS A 240 2.51 -9.79 -17.34
C HIS A 240 1.43 -9.71 -18.42
N ARG A 241 1.84 -9.41 -19.65
CA ARG A 241 0.93 -9.38 -20.80
C ARG A 241 0.53 -10.80 -21.23
N VAL A 242 -0.76 -11.11 -21.16
CA VAL A 242 -1.39 -12.38 -21.55
C VAL A 242 -2.56 -12.08 -22.49
N GLU A 243 -2.60 -12.74 -23.64
CA GLU A 243 -3.70 -12.58 -24.63
C GLU A 243 -3.99 -11.10 -24.99
N GLY A 244 -2.94 -10.29 -25.05
CA GLY A 244 -3.02 -8.87 -25.40
C GLY A 244 -3.27 -7.92 -24.24
N ARG A 245 -3.54 -8.40 -23.02
CA ARG A 245 -3.87 -7.61 -21.82
C ARG A 245 -2.85 -7.82 -20.70
N HIS A 246 -2.55 -6.78 -19.93
CA HIS A 246 -1.69 -6.89 -18.75
C HIS A 246 -2.51 -7.31 -17.53
N LEU A 247 -1.93 -8.21 -16.73
CA LEU A 247 -2.54 -8.68 -15.48
C LEU A 247 -2.19 -7.79 -14.28
N VAL A 248 -1.09 -7.04 -14.36
CA VAL A 248 -0.52 -6.30 -13.24
C VAL A 248 -0.42 -4.82 -13.56
N LEU A 249 -0.94 -4.00 -12.66
CA LEU A 249 -0.73 -2.56 -12.61
C LEU A 249 0.08 -2.22 -11.35
N THR A 250 1.28 -1.68 -11.53
CA THR A 250 2.04 -1.03 -10.46
C THR A 250 1.71 0.46 -10.44
N VAL A 251 1.42 1.01 -9.26
CA VAL A 251 1.24 2.45 -9.02
C VAL A 251 2.24 2.96 -7.98
N VAL A 252 2.80 4.15 -8.21
CA VAL A 252 3.74 4.83 -7.29
C VAL A 252 3.21 6.23 -7.02
N SER A 253 3.10 6.59 -5.74
CA SER A 253 2.49 7.85 -5.27
C SER A 253 3.53 8.85 -4.74
N ASN A 254 4.78 8.73 -5.17
CA ASN A 254 5.90 9.60 -4.79
C ASN A 254 6.78 10.00 -5.98
N THR A 255 7.68 10.96 -5.73
CA THR A 255 8.67 11.45 -6.70
C THR A 255 10.13 11.33 -6.19
N VAL A 256 10.37 10.50 -5.18
CA VAL A 256 11.66 10.43 -4.45
C VAL A 256 12.80 9.83 -5.28
N TYR A 257 12.49 8.92 -6.21
CA TYR A 257 13.49 8.20 -7.02
C TYR A 257 13.87 8.94 -8.32
N TRP A 258 14.05 10.25 -8.27
CA TRP A 258 14.27 11.12 -9.46
C TRP A 258 13.11 11.14 -10.46
N PHE A 259 11.98 10.53 -10.08
CA PHE A 259 10.78 10.54 -10.88
C PHE A 259 10.18 11.93 -10.90
N LYS A 260 9.55 12.27 -12.02
CA LYS A 260 8.80 13.52 -12.13
C LYS A 260 7.34 13.32 -11.79
N THR A 261 6.85 12.08 -11.85
CA THR A 261 5.43 11.78 -11.81
C THR A 261 5.07 10.83 -10.67
N ALA A 262 4.13 11.26 -9.84
CA ALA A 262 3.41 10.41 -8.89
C ALA A 262 1.98 10.17 -9.42
N ALA A 263 1.34 9.09 -8.98
CA ALA A 263 0.03 8.69 -9.46
C ALA A 263 -0.90 8.15 -8.35
N VAL A 264 -2.20 8.19 -8.64
CA VAL A 264 -3.27 7.54 -7.87
C VAL A 264 -4.24 6.86 -8.85
N VAL A 265 -4.70 5.66 -8.52
CA VAL A 265 -5.70 4.92 -9.32
C VAL A 265 -7.11 5.22 -8.78
N LYS A 266 -8.08 5.44 -9.66
CA LYS A 266 -9.45 5.88 -9.34
C LYS A 266 -10.47 4.87 -9.88
N LEU A 267 -11.14 4.14 -8.99
CA LEU A 267 -12.01 2.99 -9.30
C LEU A 267 -13.46 3.16 -8.82
N LYS A 268 -14.45 3.00 -9.71
CA LYS A 268 -15.82 2.75 -9.28
C LYS A 268 -15.99 1.25 -9.04
N LEU A 269 -16.31 0.86 -7.81
CA LEU A 269 -16.38 -0.55 -7.40
C LEU A 269 -17.58 -1.25 -8.02
N GLU A 270 -18.63 -0.52 -8.37
CA GLU A 270 -19.79 -1.02 -9.09
C GLU A 270 -19.50 -1.34 -10.56
N ASP A 271 -18.47 -0.73 -11.17
CA ASP A 271 -18.12 -0.95 -12.57
C ASP A 271 -17.61 -2.38 -12.82
N GLU A 272 -17.77 -2.88 -14.04
CA GLU A 272 -17.12 -4.13 -14.45
C GLU A 272 -15.59 -4.05 -14.28
N ALA A 273 -14.99 -5.19 -13.93
CA ALA A 273 -13.55 -5.31 -13.77
C ALA A 273 -12.80 -4.88 -15.03
N LYS A 274 -12.03 -3.80 -14.90
CA LYS A 274 -11.11 -3.26 -15.89
C LYS A 274 -9.79 -4.01 -15.92
N THR A 275 -9.16 -4.07 -17.09
CA THR A 275 -7.79 -4.59 -17.22
C THR A 275 -6.76 -3.59 -16.69
N ALA A 276 -5.53 -4.03 -16.42
CA ALA A 276 -4.45 -3.12 -16.04
C ALA A 276 -4.20 -2.03 -17.10
N ASP A 277 -4.32 -2.36 -18.39
CA ASP A 277 -4.21 -1.40 -19.50
C ASP A 277 -5.28 -0.28 -19.42
N GLU A 278 -6.54 -0.67 -19.25
CA GLU A 278 -7.66 0.28 -19.15
C GLU A 278 -7.51 1.19 -17.94
N LEU A 279 -7.05 0.61 -16.82
CA LEU A 279 -6.77 1.37 -15.60
C LEU A 279 -5.68 2.41 -15.85
N ALA A 280 -4.54 2.01 -16.41
CA ALA A 280 -3.39 2.88 -16.66
C ALA A 280 -3.71 4.06 -17.61
N GLU A 281 -4.60 3.81 -18.59
CA GLU A 281 -4.99 4.80 -19.59
C GLU A 281 -6.02 5.80 -19.04
N LYS A 282 -7.09 5.32 -18.39
CA LYS A 282 -8.29 6.14 -18.12
C LYS A 282 -8.57 6.39 -16.64
N HIS A 283 -8.02 5.57 -15.75
CA HIS A 283 -8.33 5.59 -14.33
C HIS A 283 -7.17 6.07 -13.46
N VAL A 284 -6.07 6.53 -14.06
CA VAL A 284 -4.92 7.08 -13.34
C VAL A 284 -4.93 8.60 -13.39
N LYS A 285 -4.82 9.25 -12.23
CA LYS A 285 -4.47 10.66 -12.14
C LYS A 285 -3.01 10.80 -11.76
N ARG A 286 -2.33 11.73 -12.44
CA ARG A 286 -0.89 11.96 -12.35
C ARG A 286 -0.65 13.36 -11.78
N TYR A 287 0.26 13.45 -10.84
CA TYR A 287 0.86 14.69 -10.37
C TYR A 287 2.30 14.74 -10.87
N THR A 288 2.65 15.78 -11.62
CA THR A 288 4.00 15.96 -12.16
C THR A 288 4.67 17.17 -11.53
N VAL A 289 5.88 16.98 -11.00
CA VAL A 289 6.71 18.07 -10.46
C VAL A 289 7.28 18.87 -11.63
N GLY A 290 7.05 20.19 -11.60
CA GLY A 290 7.59 21.16 -12.56
C GLY A 290 8.97 21.68 -12.17
#